data_AF-A0A3C0NWM1-F1
#
_entry.id   AF-A0A3C0NWM1-F1
#
_cell.length_a   1.000
_cell.length_b   1.000
_cell.length_c   1.000
_cell.angle_alpha   90.00
_cell.angle_beta   90.00
_cell.angle_gamma   90.00
#
_symmetry.space_group_name_H-M   'P 1'
#
loop_
_entity.id
_entity.type
_entity.pdbx_description
1 polymer ?
#
loop_
_entity_poly.entity_id
_entity_poly.type
_entity_poly.pdbx_seq_one_letter_code
_entity_poly.pdbx_strand_id
1 'polypeptide(L)'
;PAAETKIKGETNLTTETQNFKVKVIPHVTDSLSLAALAGGPIAGAAAFVAQKILKDPLNKIASTEYVITGTWDNPQEVESNKETNPKQAPKKSLQH
;
A
#
# COMPACT_ATOMS: atom_id res chain seq x y z
N PRO A 1 9.62 8.33 -0.85
CA PRO A 1 9.35 6.97 -0.32
C PRO A 1 9.68 5.96 -1.42
N ALA A 2 10.19 4.79 -1.06
CA ALA A 2 10.46 3.71 -2.00
C ALA A 2 9.32 2.66 -1.97
N ALA A 3 9.16 1.89 -3.05
CA ALA A 3 8.22 0.78 -3.11
C ALA A 3 8.78 -0.37 -3.96
N GLU A 4 8.44 -1.60 -3.59
CA GLU A 4 8.69 -2.80 -4.40
C GLU A 4 7.50 -3.01 -5.34
N THR A 5 7.77 -3.25 -6.62
CA THR A 5 6.74 -3.50 -7.63
C THR A 5 6.92 -4.89 -8.23
N LYS A 6 5.84 -5.68 -8.27
CA LYS A 6 5.82 -7.00 -8.92
C LYS A 6 4.84 -6.97 -10.08
N ILE A 7 5.32 -7.36 -11.25
CA ILE A 7 4.53 -7.40 -12.49
C ILE A 7 4.48 -8.85 -12.96
N LYS A 8 3.29 -9.31 -13.36
CA LYS A 8 3.06 -10.62 -13.96
C LYS A 8 2.04 -10.50 -15.09
N GLY A 9 2.18 -11.33 -16.11
CA GLY A 9 1.21 -11.41 -17.19
C GLY A 9 1.89 -11.61 -18.53
N GLU A 10 1.24 -11.15 -19.59
CA GLU A 10 1.64 -11.44 -20.96
C GLU A 10 1.49 -10.22 -21.86
N THR A 11 2.20 -10.25 -22.98
CA THR A 11 2.08 -9.27 -24.05
C THR A 11 2.06 -9.98 -25.40
N ASN A 12 1.29 -9.44 -26.32
CA ASN A 12 1.27 -9.87 -27.70
C ASN A 12 1.88 -8.75 -28.55
N LEU A 13 3.06 -9.01 -29.14
CA LEU A 13 3.77 -8.03 -29.96
C LEU A 13 3.11 -7.80 -31.32
N THR A 14 2.41 -8.81 -31.87
CA THR A 14 1.76 -8.71 -33.17
C THR A 14 0.55 -7.80 -33.12
N THR A 15 -0.21 -7.84 -32.03
CA THR A 15 -1.39 -7.00 -31.82
C THR A 15 -1.12 -5.81 -30.91
N GLU A 16 0.12 -5.65 -30.45
CA GLU A 16 0.54 -4.59 -29.52
C GLU A 16 -0.35 -4.49 -28.28
N THR A 17 -0.75 -5.64 -27.72
CA THR A 17 -1.61 -5.73 -26.53
C THR A 17 -0.86 -6.27 -25.32
N GLN A 18 -1.41 -5.96 -24.15
CA GLN A 18 -0.88 -6.41 -22.87
C GLN A 18 -2.01 -6.85 -21.92
N ASN A 19 -1.68 -7.73 -21.00
CA ASN A 19 -2.51 -8.05 -19.85
C ASN A 19 -1.59 -8.31 -18.65
N PHE A 20 -1.46 -7.32 -17.77
CA PHE A 20 -0.57 -7.34 -16.63
C PHE A 20 -1.30 -7.16 -15.32
N LYS A 21 -0.98 -8.02 -14.35
CA LYS A 21 -1.26 -7.81 -12.94
C LYS A 21 -0.05 -7.15 -12.28
N VAL A 22 -0.27 -5.95 -11.76
CA VAL A 22 0.74 -5.12 -11.10
C VAL A 22 0.43 -5.05 -9.61
N LYS A 23 1.39 -5.45 -8.76
CA LYS A 23 1.31 -5.35 -7.31
C LYS A 23 2.34 -4.35 -6.81
N VAL A 24 1.87 -3.32 -6.10
CA VAL A 24 2.71 -2.29 -5.49
C VAL A 24 2.75 -2.52 -3.98
N ILE A 25 3.96 -2.65 -3.44
CA ILE A 25 4.23 -2.89 -2.03
C ILE A 25 5.06 -1.71 -1.50
N PRO A 26 4.48 -0.79 -0.72
CA PRO A 26 5.21 0.35 -0.20
C PRO A 26 6.23 -0.08 0.86
N HIS A 27 7.43 0.50 0.83
CA HIS A 27 8.38 0.36 1.94
C HIS A 27 8.00 1.33 3.05
N VAL A 28 7.79 0.80 4.26
CA VAL A 28 7.61 1.62 5.45
C VAL A 28 8.99 2.16 5.84
N THR A 29 9.12 3.49 5.87
CA THR A 29 10.35 4.18 6.26
C THR A 29 10.12 5.01 7.52
N ASP A 30 11.20 5.26 8.27
CA ASP A 30 11.19 5.88 9.60
C ASP A 30 10.60 7.31 9.63
N SER A 31 10.37 7.93 8.47
CA SER A 31 9.76 9.26 8.37
C SER A 31 8.32 9.32 8.94
N LEU A 32 7.60 8.20 8.99
CA LEU A 32 6.29 8.11 9.65
C LEU A 32 6.42 8.27 11.18
N SER A 33 7.50 7.78 11.78
CA SER A 33 7.75 7.85 13.22
C SER A 33 7.93 9.29 13.71
N LEU A 34 8.52 10.15 12.88
CA LEU A 34 8.85 11.53 13.27
C LEU A 34 7.61 12.40 13.47
N ALA A 35 6.52 12.14 12.73
CA ALA A 35 5.24 12.83 12.91
C ALA A 35 4.58 12.52 14.27
N ALA A 36 4.88 11.38 14.89
CA ALA A 36 4.32 10.97 16.19
C ALA A 36 5.00 11.68 17.39
N LEU A 37 6.16 12.29 17.20
CA LEU A 37 6.97 12.88 18.28
C LEU A 37 6.59 14.32 18.66
N ALA A 38 5.55 14.90 18.06
CA ALA A 38 5.08 16.25 18.38
C ALA A 38 4.44 16.39 19.79
N GLY A 39 4.28 15.30 20.55
CA GLY A 39 3.52 15.26 21.81
C GLY A 39 4.25 15.62 23.12
N GLY A 40 5.56 15.88 23.10
CA GLY A 40 6.33 16.27 24.30
C GLY A 40 6.79 15.10 25.22
N PRO A 41 7.52 15.38 26.32
CA PRO A 41 8.29 14.36 27.08
C PRO A 41 7.46 13.22 27.70
N ILE A 42 6.26 13.52 28.21
CA ILE A 42 5.37 12.51 28.83
C ILE A 42 4.75 11.61 27.75
N ALA A 43 4.38 12.18 26.60
CA ALA A 43 3.94 11.40 25.44
C ALA A 43 5.07 10.52 24.89
N GLY A 44 6.32 10.99 24.97
CA GLY A 44 7.52 10.24 24.57
C GLY A 44 7.75 8.96 25.36
N ALA A 45 7.54 8.96 26.69
CA ALA A 45 7.70 7.76 27.51
C ALA A 45 6.65 6.67 27.19
N ALA A 46 5.39 7.07 27.00
CA ALA A 46 4.33 6.16 26.56
C ALA A 46 4.59 5.64 25.14
N ALA A 47 5.08 6.49 24.23
CA ALA A 47 5.48 6.11 22.89
C ALA A 47 6.65 5.10 22.90
N PHE A 48 7.64 5.24 23.80
CA PHE A 48 8.77 4.31 23.91
C PHE A 48 8.34 2.90 24.33
N VAL A 49 7.40 2.79 25.28
CA VAL A 49 6.83 1.50 25.69
C VAL A 49 5.99 0.89 24.54
N ALA A 50 5.19 1.72 23.86
CA ALA A 50 4.47 1.29 22.67
C ALA A 50 5.43 0.80 21.57
N GLN A 51 6.54 1.50 21.30
CA GLN A 51 7.55 1.10 20.32
C GLN A 51 8.21 -0.25 20.64
N LYS A 52 8.39 -0.61 21.91
CA LYS A 52 8.91 -1.93 22.32
C LYS A 52 7.93 -3.07 22.02
N ILE A 53 6.64 -2.83 22.16
CA ILE A 53 5.56 -3.80 21.87
C ILE A 53 5.24 -3.82 20.35
N LEU A 54 5.45 -2.69 19.68
CA LEU A 54 5.21 -2.42 18.27
C LEU A 54 6.45 -2.70 17.40
N LYS A 55 7.35 -3.60 17.80
CA LYS A 55 8.40 -4.09 16.89
C LYS A 55 7.87 -5.11 15.85
N ASP A 56 6.62 -5.54 15.98
CA ASP A 56 5.95 -6.53 15.11
C ASP A 56 4.73 -6.05 14.26
N PRO A 57 4.46 -4.74 13.97
CA PRO A 57 3.27 -4.34 13.21
C PRO A 57 3.46 -4.33 11.70
N LEU A 58 4.68 -4.56 11.19
CA LEU A 58 4.94 -4.47 9.74
C LEU A 58 4.33 -5.63 8.95
N ASN A 59 3.76 -6.63 9.63
CA ASN A 59 3.21 -7.83 8.99
C ASN A 59 1.91 -7.58 8.18
N LYS A 60 1.48 -6.32 8.04
CA LYS A 60 0.26 -5.91 7.34
C LYS A 60 0.50 -4.74 6.37
N ILE A 61 1.63 -4.72 5.66
CA ILE A 61 1.86 -3.72 4.60
C ILE A 61 0.67 -3.73 3.65
N ALA A 62 0.01 -2.57 3.52
CA ALA A 62 -1.05 -2.37 2.57
C ALA A 62 -0.45 -2.44 1.17
N SER A 63 -0.76 -3.51 0.42
CA SER A 63 -0.39 -3.64 -0.98
C SER A 63 -1.58 -3.27 -1.84
N THR A 64 -1.34 -2.71 -3.03
CA THR A 64 -2.39 -2.44 -4.00
C THR A 64 -2.14 -3.26 -5.27
N GLU A 65 -3.19 -3.88 -5.79
CA GLU A 65 -3.15 -4.64 -7.04
C GLU A 65 -3.96 -3.92 -8.13
N TYR A 66 -3.37 -3.86 -9.32
CA TYR A 66 -3.97 -3.29 -10.53
C TYR A 66 -3.92 -4.33 -11.64
N VAL A 67 -4.89 -4.29 -12.54
CA VAL A 67 -4.86 -5.10 -13.77
C VAL A 67 -4.90 -4.13 -14.95
N ILE A 68 -3.85 -4.14 -15.77
CA ILE A 68 -3.69 -3.28 -16.94
C ILE A 68 -3.84 -4.16 -18.19
N THR A 69 -4.81 -3.83 -19.02
CA THR A 69 -5.12 -4.52 -20.28
C THR A 69 -5.12 -3.53 -21.46
N GLY A 70 -5.49 -3.97 -22.65
CA GLY A 70 -5.64 -3.14 -23.85
C GLY A 70 -4.38 -3.07 -24.70
N THR A 71 -4.36 -2.11 -25.62
CA THR A 71 -3.21 -1.84 -26.50
C THR A 71 -2.16 -1.00 -25.77
N TRP A 72 -0.93 -0.98 -26.26
CA TRP A 72 0.14 -0.17 -25.67
C TRP A 72 -0.11 1.33 -25.80
N ASP A 73 -0.80 1.77 -26.86
CA ASP A 73 -1.16 3.17 -27.07
C ASP A 73 -2.39 3.60 -26.24
N ASN A 74 -3.25 2.64 -25.87
CA ASN A 74 -4.47 2.88 -25.13
C ASN A 74 -4.68 1.86 -23.99
N PRO A 75 -3.77 1.82 -22.98
CA PRO A 75 -3.88 0.89 -21.87
C PRO A 75 -5.11 1.21 -21.02
N GLN A 76 -5.80 0.16 -20.58
CA GLN A 76 -7.01 0.24 -19.76
C GLN A 76 -6.76 -0.42 -18.41
N GLU A 77 -7.10 0.28 -17.32
CA GLU A 77 -7.18 -0.32 -16.00
C GLU A 77 -8.53 -1.02 -15.85
N VAL A 78 -8.53 -2.30 -15.50
CA VAL A 78 -9.76 -2.99 -15.09
C VAL A 78 -9.78 -3.12 -13.57
N GLU A 79 -10.98 -2.96 -13.01
CA GLU A 79 -11.18 -3.15 -11.58
C GLU A 79 -10.75 -4.57 -11.20
N SER A 80 -9.60 -4.67 -10.54
CA SER A 80 -9.24 -5.89 -9.85
C SER A 80 -10.25 -6.06 -8.73
N ASN A 81 -10.97 -7.19 -8.68
CA ASN A 81 -11.83 -7.51 -7.56
C ASN A 81 -10.97 -7.35 -6.31
N LYS A 82 -11.20 -6.27 -5.57
CA LYS A 82 -10.45 -5.96 -4.36
C LYS A 82 -10.78 -7.10 -3.43
N GLU A 83 -9.90 -8.09 -3.33
CA GLU A 83 -9.94 -8.99 -2.19
C GLU A 83 -9.66 -8.08 -1.00
N THR A 84 -10.76 -7.59 -0.43
CA THR A 84 -10.81 -6.80 0.78
C THR A 84 -10.24 -7.69 1.84
N ASN A 85 -8.90 -7.67 1.98
CA ASN A 85 -8.27 -8.14 3.20
C ASN A 85 -9.00 -7.39 4.33
N PRO A 86 -9.76 -8.08 5.21
CA PRO A 86 -10.82 -7.48 6.02
C PRO A 86 -10.31 -6.59 7.18
N LYS A 87 -9.16 -5.94 7.01
CA LYS A 87 -8.55 -5.06 8.02
C LYS A 87 -8.10 -3.72 7.43
N GLN A 88 -8.92 -3.13 6.55
CA GLN A 88 -8.76 -1.75 6.11
C GLN A 88 -10.13 -1.10 5.87
N ALA A 89 -10.85 -0.84 6.96
CA ALA A 89 -11.95 0.12 6.94
C ALA A 89 -11.35 1.52 7.14
N PRO A 90 -11.65 2.52 6.29
CA PRO A 90 -11.46 3.90 6.69
C PRO A 90 -12.50 4.17 7.78
N LYS A 91 -12.07 4.37 9.03
CA LYS A 91 -12.95 4.98 10.04
C LYS A 91 -13.17 6.44 9.63
N LYS A 92 -14.12 6.67 8.73
CA LYS A 92 -14.76 7.97 8.61
C LYS A 92 -15.64 8.12 9.85
N SER A 93 -15.08 8.66 10.91
CA SER A 93 -15.83 9.17 12.05
C SER A 93 -15.60 10.66 12.08
N LEU A 94 -16.57 11.41 11.59
CA LEU A 94 -17.37 12.30 12.43
C LEU A 94 -18.27 13.13 11.49
N GLN A 95 -19.57 12.87 11.52
CA GLN A 95 -20.59 13.88 11.24
C GLN A 95 -21.76 13.58 12.19
N HIS A 96 -21.94 14.49 13.15
CA HIS A 96 -23.06 14.80 14.04
C HIS A 96 -23.81 13.68 14.78
#